data_AF-A0A699T530-F1
#
_entry.id   AF-A0A699T530-F1
#
_cell.length_a   1.000
_cell.length_b   1.000
_cell.length_c   1.000
_cell.angle_alpha   90.00
_cell.angle_beta   90.00
_cell.angle_gamma   90.00
#
_symmetry.space_group_name_H-M   'P 1'
#
loop_
_entity.id
_entity.type
_entity.pdbx_description
1 polymer ?
#
loop_
_entity_poly.entity_id
_entity_poly.type
_entity_poly.pdbx_seq_one_letter_code
_entity_poly.pdbx_strand_id
1 'polypeptide(L)' 'MIAGIKVKIEHQRASGLLQLLDIPVWKWDEISMDFVTGLPRTQRRHDAIRVVTDRLTKSAHFLPIRKDYSVS' A
#
# COMPACT_ATOMS: atom_id res chain seq x y z
N MET A 1 -20.09 40.85 -21.21
CA MET A 1 -19.20 39.67 -21.18
C MET A 1 -17.93 40.06 -20.44
N ILE A 2 -17.73 39.54 -19.23
CA ILE A 2 -16.42 39.53 -18.59
C ILE A 2 -16.14 38.08 -18.20
N ALA A 3 -15.19 37.47 -18.89
CA ALA A 3 -14.76 36.11 -18.62
C ALA A 3 -13.99 36.13 -17.28
N GLY A 4 -14.54 35.46 -16.27
CA GLY A 4 -13.84 35.23 -15.02
C GLY A 4 -12.65 34.32 -15.26
N ILE A 5 -11.45 34.82 -15.00
CA ILE A 5 -10.21 34.04 -15.03
C ILE A 5 -10.31 32.98 -13.94
N LYS A 6 -10.45 31.71 -14.34
CA LYS A 6 -10.40 30.57 -13.42
C LYS A 6 -8.93 30.34 -13.04
N VAL A 7 -8.54 30.83 -11.87
CA VAL A 7 -7.21 30.60 -11.30
C VAL A 7 -7.06 29.10 -11.00
N LYS A 8 -6.16 28.43 -11.74
CA LYS A 8 -5.71 27.08 -11.44
C LYS A 8 -4.68 27.21 -10.32
N ILE A 9 -5.12 27.06 -9.07
CA ILE A 9 -4.22 27.08 -7.92
C ILE A 9 -3.36 25.82 -7.98
N GLU A 10 -2.13 25.97 -8.43
CA GLU A 10 -1.12 24.92 -8.37
C GLU A 10 -0.74 24.68 -6.91
N HIS A 11 -1.28 23.63 -6.31
CA HIS A 11 -0.95 23.16 -4.96
C HIS A 11 0.22 22.16 -4.96
N GLN A 12 1.23 22.35 -5.82
CA GLN A 12 2.43 21.51 -5.82
C GLN A 12 3.34 21.95 -4.68
N ARG A 13 2.97 21.61 -3.44
CA ARG A 13 3.88 21.70 -2.28
C ARG A 13 5.05 20.76 -2.60
N ALA A 14 6.28 21.26 -2.50
CA ALA A 14 7.46 20.42 -2.66
C ALA A 14 7.33 19.19 -1.76
N SER A 15 7.41 18.00 -2.34
CA SER A 15 7.53 16.76 -1.57
C SER A 15 8.71 16.95 -0.63
N GLY A 16 8.45 16.93 0.69
CA GLY A 16 9.49 17.11 1.69
C GLY A 16 10.59 16.04 1.55
N LEU A 17 11.72 16.25 2.24
CA LEU A 17 12.81 15.29 2.25
C LEU A 17 12.33 13.95 2.82
N LEU A 18 12.39 12.88 2.02
CA LEU A 18 12.06 11.53 2.47
C LEU A 18 13.20 11.01 3.36
N GLN A 19 12.86 10.52 4.56
CA GLN A 19 13.82 9.81 5.40
C GLN A 19 13.98 8.38 4.88
N LEU A 20 15.23 7.99 4.59
CA LEU A 20 15.55 6.62 4.25
C LEU A 20 15.45 5.75 5.52
N LEU A 21 14.82 4.58 5.41
CA LEU A 21 14.81 3.57 6.47
C LEU A 21 16.15 2.85 6.51
N ASP A 22 16.61 2.46 7.70
CA ASP A 22 17.83 1.67 7.86
C ASP A 22 17.75 0.35 7.08
N ILE A 23 18.89 -0.23 6.71
CA ILE A 23 18.90 -1.52 6.02
C ILE A 23 18.86 -2.64 7.08
N PRO A 24 17.87 -3.55 7.03
CA PRO A 24 17.82 -4.69 7.96
C PRO A 24 19.04 -5.59 7.79
N VAL A 25 19.52 -6.19 8.88
CA VAL A 25 20.74 -7.01 8.86
C VAL A 25 20.42 -8.46 8.51
N TRP A 26 19.26 -8.95 8.93
CA TRP A 26 18.85 -10.33 8.73
C TRP A 26 17.49 -10.46 8.04
N LYS A 27 17.30 -11.62 7.41
CA LYS A 27 16.04 -12.00 6.76
C LYS A 27 14.95 -12.08 7.83
N TRP A 28 13.81 -11.45 7.56
CA TRP A 28 12.66 -11.35 8.46
C TRP A 28 12.80 -10.39 9.64
N ASP A 29 13.90 -9.64 9.77
CA ASP A 29 14.04 -8.61 10.82
C ASP A 29 13.00 -7.50 10.66
N GLU A 30 12.74 -7.12 9.42
CA GLU A 30 11.77 -6.07 9.11
C GLU A 30 10.91 -6.48 7.92
N ILE A 31 9.62 -6.59 8.21
CA ILE A 31 8.59 -6.91 7.22
C ILE A 31 7.72 -5.68 6.97
N SER A 32 7.36 -5.48 5.71
CA SER A 32 6.26 -4.61 5.33
C SER A 32 5.02 -5.45 5.09
N MET A 33 3.86 -4.92 5.45
CA MET A 33 2.57 -5.58 5.24
C MET A 33 1.61 -4.64 4.55
N ASP A 34 0.96 -5.12 3.50
CA ASP A 34 -0.01 -4.35 2.73
C ASP A 34 -1.20 -5.23 2.32
N PHE A 35 -2.29 -4.59 1.88
CA PHE A 35 -3.52 -5.25 1.46
C PHE A 35 -4.00 -4.72 0.12
N VAL A 36 -4.16 -5.62 -0.84
CA VAL A 36 -4.89 -5.35 -2.08
C VAL A 36 -6.33 -5.76 -1.86
N THR A 37 -7.25 -4.79 -1.82
CA THR A 37 -8.68 -5.02 -1.55
C THR A 37 -9.55 -4.65 -2.76
N GLY A 38 -10.84 -4.99 -2.71
CA GLY A 38 -11.78 -4.67 -3.80
C GLY A 38 -11.67 -5.61 -5.01
N LEU A 39 -11.08 -6.79 -4.82
CA LEU A 39 -10.96 -7.79 -5.89
C LEU A 39 -12.28 -8.53 -6.10
N PRO A 40 -12.53 -9.05 -7.31
CA PRO A 40 -13.61 -9.99 -7.53
C PRO A 40 -13.51 -11.18 -6.58
N ARG A 41 -14.66 -11.60 -6.02
CA ARG A 41 -14.71 -12.74 -5.10
C ARG A 41 -14.35 -14.04 -5.82
N THR A 42 -13.39 -14.75 -5.26
CA THR A 42 -13.08 -16.13 -5.67
C THR A 42 -14.18 -17.10 -5.24
N GLN A 43 -14.19 -18.33 -5.78
CA GLN A 43 -15.10 -19.40 -5.33
C GLN A 43 -14.96 -19.70 -3.82
N ARG A 44 -13.75 -19.54 -3.28
CA ARG A 44 -13.45 -19.70 -1.85
C ARG A 44 -13.73 -18.43 -1.02
N ARG A 45 -14.45 -17.46 -1.60
CA ARG A 45 -14.91 -16.21 -0.99
C ARG A 45 -13.83 -15.20 -0.60
N HIS A 46 -12.57 -15.39 -0.99
CA HIS A 46 -11.53 -14.37 -0.84
C HIS A 46 -11.80 -13.19 -1.79
N ASP A 47 -11.69 -11.97 -1.28
CA ASP A 47 -11.87 -10.70 -2.00
C ASP A 47 -10.74 -9.69 -1.76
N ALA A 48 -9.66 -10.15 -1.12
CA ALA A 48 -8.45 -9.37 -0.90
C ALA A 48 -7.20 -10.26 -0.88
N ILE A 49 -6.04 -9.64 -1.03
CA ILE A 49 -4.72 -10.27 -0.91
C ILE A 49 -3.96 -9.53 0.17
N ARG A 50 -3.44 -10.27 1.16
CA ARG A 50 -2.45 -9.78 2.11
C ARG A 50 -1.06 -10.01 1.52
N VAL A 51 -0.28 -8.95 1.43
CA VAL A 51 1.11 -8.98 0.97
C VAL A 51 2.01 -8.82 2.17
N VAL A 52 2.93 -9.77 2.38
CA VAL A 52 3.99 -9.67 3.38
C VAL A 52 5.32 -9.66 2.65
N THR A 53 6.06 -8.56 2.80
CA THR A 53 7.32 -8.34 2.07
C THR A 53 8.47 -8.26 3.05
N ASP A 54 9.48 -9.12 2.89
CA ASP A 54 10.74 -9.01 3.61
C ASP A 54 11.56 -7.85 3.03
N ARG A 55 11.88 -6.85 3.86
CA ARG A 55 12.50 -5.60 3.37
C ARG A 55 13.92 -5.81 2.88
N LEU A 56 14.63 -6.82 3.41
CA LEU A 56 16.01 -7.15 3.05
C LEU A 56 16.08 -7.84 1.68
N THR A 57 15.41 -8.98 1.52
CA THR A 57 15.48 -9.81 0.31
C THR A 57 14.53 -9.35 -0.79
N LYS A 58 13.57 -8.45 -0.48
CA LYS A 58 12.46 -8.06 -1.35
C LYS A 58 11.56 -9.22 -1.77
N SER A 59 11.62 -10.35 -1.05
CA SER A 59 10.71 -11.46 -1.25
C SER A 59 9.31 -11.09 -0.73
N ALA A 60 8.28 -11.40 -1.51
CA ALA A 60 6.89 -11.12 -1.17
C ALA A 60 6.08 -12.42 -1.09
N HIS A 61 5.28 -12.55 -0.03
CA HIS A 61 4.29 -13.61 0.14
C HIS A 61 2.89 -13.06 -0.05
N PHE A 62 2.14 -13.66 -0.98
CA PHE A 62 0.76 -13.32 -1.29
C PHE A 62 -0.18 -14.32 -0.66
N LEU A 63 -1.00 -13.86 0.28
CA LEU A 63 -1.97 -14.69 0.99
C LEU A 63 -3.38 -14.25 0.60
N PRO A 64 -4.21 -15.12 0.01
CA PRO A 64 -5.60 -14.78 -0.25
C PRO A 64 -6.35 -14.68 1.09
N ILE A 65 -7.07 -13.57 1.29
CA ILE A 65 -7.85 -13.32 2.50
C ILE A 65 -9.27 -12.88 2.14
N ARG A 66 -10.15 -12.92 3.15
CA ARG A 66 -11.43 -12.23 3.08
C ARG A 66 -11.30 -10.89 3.81
N LYS A 67 -11.80 -9.81 3.25
CA LYS A 67 -11.75 -8.48 3.88
C LYS A 67 -12.55 -8.42 5.20
N ASP A 68 -13.53 -9.30 5.35
CA ASP A 68 -14.44 -9.40 6.49
C ASP A 68 -13.93 -10.36 7.57
N TYR A 69 -12.64 -10.70 7.56
CA TYR A 69 -12.04 -11.47 8.64
C TYR A 69 -12.04 -10.65 9.93
N SER A 70 -13.02 -10.93 10.80
CA SER A 70 -13.03 -10.43 12.17
C SER A 70 -11.89 -11.09 12.95
N VAL A 71 -11.01 -10.29 13.55
CA VAL A 71 -10.17 -10.79 14.65
C VAL A 71 -11.12 -10.96 15.84
N SER A 72 -11.41 -12.20 16.22
CA SER A 72 -12.15 -12.52 17.45
C SER A 72 -11.29 -12.23 18.67
#